data_AF-A0A957HTX8-F1
#
_entry.id   AF-A0A957HTX8-F1
#
_cell.length_a   1.000
_cell.length_b   1.000
_cell.length_c   1.000
_cell.angle_alpha   90.00
_cell.angle_beta   90.00
_cell.angle_gamma   90.00
#
_symmetry.space_group_name_H-M   'P 1'
#
loop_
_entity.id
_entity.type
_entity.pdbx_description
1 polymer ?
#
loop_
_entity_poly.entity_id
_entity_poly.type
_entity_poly.pdbx_seq_one_letter_code
_entity_poly.pdbx_strand_id
1 'polypeptide(L)'
;VSSVGKAQASNELKLAIEKITETIFIGMMATFFGVILAIPVSFIAARNLMSTNKLTMGIYYVARAILNIIRSIEPLIWAIIFVIVVGLGPFAGILALTVHSIAALGKLYSESIESIDPGPIEAIQATGANWLQTVMFAVVPQVIPPFVSFTIYRWDINIRMSTIIGFVGGGGIGFLLAQWIRLLDYRSAGIAVWFIAITVAILDYVSAEIRARFV
;
A
#
# COMPACT_ATOMS: atom_id res chain seq x y z
N VAL A 1 41.15 26.96 22.10
CA VAL A 1 40.15 25.93 21.73
C VAL A 1 38.86 26.67 21.45
N SER A 2 38.50 26.87 20.18
CA SER A 2 37.23 27.51 19.82
C SER A 2 36.10 26.69 20.41
N SER A 3 35.27 27.30 21.25
CA SER A 3 34.08 26.66 21.79
C SER A 3 33.13 26.39 20.63
N VAL A 4 33.21 25.18 20.07
CA VAL A 4 32.18 24.69 19.15
C VAL A 4 30.88 24.74 19.95
N GLY A 5 29.97 25.63 19.56
CA GLY A 5 28.69 25.80 20.24
C GLY A 5 27.95 24.47 20.34
N LYS A 6 27.00 24.37 21.29
CA LYS A 6 26.18 23.15 21.46
C LYS A 6 25.63 22.70 20.11
N ALA A 7 25.65 21.39 19.84
CA ALA A 7 25.11 20.85 18.60
C ALA A 7 23.66 21.34 18.39
N GLN A 8 23.43 22.11 17.34
CA GLN A 8 22.11 22.58 16.95
C GLN A 8 21.66 21.81 15.71
N ALA A 9 20.47 21.21 15.78
CA ALA A 9 19.87 20.58 14.62
C ALA A 9 19.69 21.62 13.51
N SER A 10 20.24 21.34 12.33
CA SER A 10 20.11 22.23 11.18
C SER A 10 18.63 22.30 10.73
N ASN A 11 18.25 23.39 10.07
CA ASN A 11 16.86 23.55 9.63
C ASN A 11 16.46 22.47 8.61
N GLU A 12 17.42 22.03 7.79
CA GLU A 12 17.27 20.97 6.81
C GLU A 12 17.01 19.63 7.48
N LEU A 13 17.68 19.37 8.62
CA LEU A 13 17.46 18.16 9.41
C LEU A 13 16.04 18.11 9.98
N LYS A 14 15.56 19.21 10.57
CA LYS A 14 14.20 19.30 11.10
C LYS A 14 13.16 19.10 9.99
N LEU A 15 13.39 19.74 8.86
CA LEU A 15 12.52 19.65 7.70
C LEU A 15 12.50 18.22 7.11
N ALA A 16 13.66 17.55 7.05
CA ALA A 16 13.74 16.16 6.59
C ALA A 16 12.94 15.21 7.51
N ILE A 17 13.02 15.39 8.83
CA ILE A 17 12.24 14.60 9.80
C ILE A 17 10.74 14.81 9.61
N GLU A 18 10.30 16.06 9.47
CA GLU A 18 8.90 16.40 9.20
C GLU A 18 8.40 15.74 7.92
N LYS A 19 9.19 15.85 6.83
CA LYS A 19 8.79 15.31 5.53
C LYS A 19 8.86 13.81 5.40
N ILE A 20 9.72 13.14 6.16
CA ILE A 20 9.65 11.68 6.29
C ILE A 20 8.41 11.23 7.02
N THR A 21 8.03 11.94 8.07
CA THR A 21 6.80 11.65 8.80
C THR A 21 5.60 11.77 7.85
N GLU A 22 5.56 12.83 7.04
CA GLU A 22 4.56 13.01 5.97
C GLU A 22 4.58 11.86 4.95
N THR A 23 5.76 11.42 4.49
CA THR A 23 5.94 10.26 3.59
C THR A 23 5.37 8.97 4.19
N ILE A 24 5.63 8.69 5.47
CA ILE A 24 5.07 7.52 6.16
C ILE A 24 3.54 7.61 6.21
N PHE A 25 3.00 8.79 6.55
CA PHE A 25 1.55 9.00 6.57
C PHE A 25 0.90 8.85 5.18
N ILE A 26 1.54 9.34 4.12
CA ILE A 26 1.05 9.13 2.73
C ILE A 26 0.92 7.64 2.44
N GLY A 27 1.96 6.85 2.74
CA GLY A 27 1.95 5.40 2.54
C GLY A 27 0.90 4.69 3.40
N MET A 28 0.79 5.07 4.67
CA MET A 28 -0.22 4.52 5.60
C MET A 28 -1.65 4.80 5.14
N MET A 29 -1.96 6.05 4.80
CA MET A 29 -3.30 6.46 4.36
C MET A 29 -3.68 5.79 3.04
N ALA A 30 -2.74 5.69 2.09
CA ALA A 30 -2.96 5.00 0.84
C ALA A 30 -3.26 3.50 1.04
N THR A 31 -2.54 2.85 1.95
CA THR A 31 -2.83 1.45 2.30
C THR A 31 -4.16 1.32 2.99
N PHE A 32 -4.48 2.19 3.95
CA PHE A 32 -5.75 2.14 4.69
C PHE A 32 -6.96 2.22 3.76
N PHE A 33 -7.03 3.26 2.91
CA PHE A 33 -8.12 3.38 1.93
C PHE A 33 -8.05 2.29 0.87
N GLY A 34 -6.84 1.89 0.46
CA GLY A 34 -6.61 0.80 -0.46
C GLY A 34 -7.20 -0.52 0.04
N VAL A 35 -6.99 -0.88 1.30
CA VAL A 35 -7.53 -2.10 1.94
C VAL A 35 -9.05 -2.04 2.02
N ILE A 36 -9.60 -0.93 2.52
CA ILE A 36 -11.07 -0.76 2.66
C ILE A 36 -11.79 -0.98 1.34
N LEU A 37 -11.25 -0.45 0.25
CA LEU A 37 -11.84 -0.57 -1.08
C LEU A 37 -11.44 -1.87 -1.80
N ALA A 38 -10.26 -2.42 -1.52
CA ALA A 38 -9.81 -3.69 -2.10
C ALA A 38 -10.59 -4.90 -1.57
N ILE A 39 -11.01 -4.89 -0.31
CA ILE A 39 -11.80 -5.99 0.28
C ILE A 39 -13.08 -6.26 -0.54
N PRO A 40 -14.02 -5.31 -0.72
CA PRO A 40 -15.23 -5.57 -1.51
C PRO A 40 -14.92 -5.91 -2.97
N VAL A 41 -13.94 -5.22 -3.58
CA VAL A 41 -13.51 -5.48 -4.96
C VAL A 41 -12.96 -6.91 -5.11
N SER A 42 -12.29 -7.44 -4.09
CA SER A 42 -11.72 -8.79 -4.12
C SER A 42 -12.78 -9.89 -4.19
N PHE A 43 -13.92 -9.72 -3.50
CA PHE A 43 -15.05 -10.64 -3.59
C PHE A 43 -15.69 -10.62 -4.99
N ILE A 44 -15.71 -9.47 -5.65
CA ILE A 44 -16.20 -9.32 -7.03
C ILE A 44 -15.21 -9.93 -8.04
N ALA A 45 -13.92 -9.86 -7.76
CA ALA A 45 -12.86 -10.39 -8.62
C ALA A 45 -12.53 -11.88 -8.37
N ALA A 46 -13.21 -12.54 -7.42
CA ALA A 46 -13.01 -13.95 -7.08
C ALA A 46 -13.89 -14.89 -7.92
N ARG A 47 -13.26 -15.79 -8.67
CA ARG A 47 -13.91 -16.73 -9.59
C ARG A 47 -14.88 -17.68 -8.89
N ASN A 48 -14.51 -18.24 -7.73
CA ASN A 48 -15.36 -19.17 -6.98
C ASN A 48 -16.70 -18.55 -6.54
N LEU A 49 -16.72 -17.24 -6.27
CA LEU A 49 -17.94 -16.52 -5.89
C LEU A 49 -18.76 -16.04 -7.08
N MET A 50 -18.12 -15.73 -8.21
CA MET A 50 -18.77 -15.15 -9.39
C MET A 50 -19.09 -16.16 -10.51
N SER A 51 -18.87 -17.46 -10.28
CA SER A 51 -19.10 -18.52 -11.29
C SER A 51 -20.56 -19.01 -11.41
N THR A 52 -21.50 -18.50 -10.60
CA THR A 52 -22.88 -19.03 -10.55
C THR A 52 -23.71 -18.70 -11.80
N ASN A 53 -23.54 -17.51 -12.39
CA ASN A 53 -24.35 -17.04 -13.53
C ASN A 53 -23.46 -16.47 -14.65
N LYS A 54 -23.96 -16.50 -15.90
CA LYS A 54 -23.24 -15.87 -17.04
C LYS A 54 -23.02 -14.36 -16.83
N LEU A 55 -23.95 -13.69 -16.14
CA LEU A 55 -23.84 -12.27 -15.78
C LEU A 55 -22.70 -12.02 -14.77
N THR A 56 -22.65 -12.80 -13.69
CA THR A 56 -21.61 -12.68 -12.66
C THR A 56 -20.22 -13.01 -13.23
N MET A 57 -20.16 -13.97 -14.15
CA MET A 57 -18.94 -14.29 -14.88
C MET A 57 -18.46 -13.11 -15.77
N GLY A 58 -19.38 -12.39 -16.41
CA GLY A 58 -19.07 -11.16 -17.14
C GLY A 58 -18.50 -10.06 -16.23
N ILE A 59 -19.13 -9.84 -15.07
CA ILE A 59 -18.65 -8.89 -14.04
C ILE A 59 -17.24 -9.27 -13.59
N TYR A 60 -16.97 -10.55 -13.34
CA TYR A 60 -15.64 -11.04 -12.98
C TYR A 60 -14.58 -10.69 -14.02
N TYR A 61 -14.85 -10.92 -15.31
CA TYR A 61 -13.89 -10.61 -16.38
C TYR A 61 -13.63 -9.11 -16.50
N VAL A 62 -14.69 -8.28 -16.41
CA VAL A 62 -14.57 -6.82 -16.43
C VAL A 62 -13.78 -6.32 -15.23
N ALA A 63 -14.10 -6.80 -14.02
CA ALA A 63 -13.39 -6.44 -12.81
C ALA A 63 -11.89 -6.78 -12.92
N ARG A 64 -11.54 -8.02 -13.31
CA ARG A 64 -10.12 -8.39 -13.50
C ARG A 64 -9.44 -7.59 -14.60
N ALA A 65 -10.12 -7.26 -15.69
CA ALA A 65 -9.57 -6.42 -16.74
C ALA A 65 -9.22 -5.02 -16.19
N ILE A 66 -10.15 -4.39 -15.46
CA ILE A 66 -9.93 -3.08 -14.82
C ILE A 66 -8.75 -3.13 -13.85
N LEU A 67 -8.71 -4.13 -12.95
CA LEU A 67 -7.61 -4.27 -11.99
C LEU A 67 -6.26 -4.45 -12.70
N ASN A 68 -6.21 -5.27 -13.76
CA ASN A 68 -4.99 -5.48 -14.53
C ASN A 68 -4.55 -4.18 -15.24
N ILE A 69 -5.48 -3.41 -15.82
CA ILE A 69 -5.17 -2.13 -16.48
C ILE A 69 -4.59 -1.14 -15.48
N ILE A 70 -5.23 -0.95 -14.33
CA ILE A 70 -4.75 -0.01 -13.30
C ILE A 70 -3.36 -0.43 -12.80
N ARG A 71 -3.10 -1.73 -12.64
CA ARG A 71 -1.79 -2.27 -12.23
C ARG A 71 -0.69 -2.09 -13.27
N SER A 72 -1.03 -2.10 -14.55
CA SER A 72 -0.07 -1.88 -15.64
C SER A 72 0.42 -0.43 -15.71
N ILE A 73 -0.31 0.51 -15.10
CA ILE A 73 0.07 1.91 -15.04
C ILE A 73 0.93 2.14 -13.79
N GLU A 74 2.13 2.66 -14.00
CA GLU A 74 3.07 3.03 -12.95
C GLU A 74 2.46 4.06 -11.97
N PRO A 75 2.61 3.91 -10.64
CA PRO A 75 2.07 4.87 -9.66
C PRO A 75 2.48 6.32 -9.87
N LEU A 76 3.65 6.57 -10.49
CA LEU A 76 4.09 7.91 -10.85
C LEU A 76 3.15 8.61 -11.84
N ILE A 77 2.58 7.86 -12.80
CA ILE A 77 1.61 8.40 -13.77
C ILE A 77 0.32 8.77 -13.04
N TRP A 78 -0.17 7.90 -12.13
CA TRP A 78 -1.32 8.22 -11.29
C TRP A 78 -1.09 9.48 -10.46
N ALA A 79 0.11 9.65 -9.89
CA ALA A 79 0.46 10.85 -9.13
C ALA A 79 0.40 12.12 -10.00
N ILE A 80 0.91 12.09 -11.24
CA ILE A 80 0.80 13.22 -12.15
C ILE A 80 -0.66 13.56 -12.44
N ILE A 81 -1.51 12.56 -12.73
CA ILE A 81 -2.94 12.77 -12.98
C ILE A 81 -3.61 13.43 -11.77
N PHE A 82 -3.39 12.90 -10.56
CA PHE A 82 -4.01 13.47 -9.37
C PHE A 82 -3.46 14.84 -9.00
N VAL A 83 -2.18 15.12 -9.21
CA VAL A 83 -1.62 16.47 -9.02
C VAL A 83 -2.31 17.49 -9.93
N ILE A 84 -2.64 17.11 -11.17
CA ILE A 84 -3.39 17.98 -12.09
C ILE A 84 -4.83 18.21 -11.58
N VAL A 85 -5.46 17.19 -11.01
CA VAL A 85 -6.88 17.23 -10.58
C VAL A 85 -7.06 17.95 -9.24
N VAL A 86 -6.25 17.65 -8.23
CA VAL A 86 -6.41 18.15 -6.84
C VAL A 86 -5.35 19.18 -6.44
N GLY A 87 -4.33 19.38 -7.26
CA GLY A 87 -3.19 20.25 -6.97
C GLY A 87 -2.00 19.53 -6.33
N LEU A 88 -0.92 20.28 -6.15
CA LEU A 88 0.31 19.78 -5.54
C LEU A 88 0.11 19.46 -4.06
N GLY A 89 0.70 18.35 -3.61
CA GLY A 89 0.78 18.02 -2.19
C GLY A 89 0.54 16.54 -1.85
N PRO A 90 0.58 16.22 -0.54
CA PRO A 90 0.43 14.85 -0.04
C PRO A 90 -0.88 14.17 -0.45
N PHE A 91 -1.96 14.96 -0.55
CA PHE A 91 -3.28 14.44 -0.89
C PHE A 91 -3.31 13.79 -2.28
N ALA A 92 -2.64 14.38 -3.28
CA ALA A 92 -2.49 13.79 -4.60
C ALA A 92 -1.73 12.46 -4.54
N GLY A 93 -0.67 12.39 -3.72
CA GLY A 93 0.10 11.17 -3.50
C GLY A 93 -0.73 10.05 -2.85
N ILE A 94 -1.55 10.40 -1.85
CA ILE A 94 -2.46 9.44 -1.19
C ILE A 94 -3.44 8.86 -2.20
N LEU A 95 -4.09 9.70 -3.02
CA LEU A 95 -5.05 9.23 -4.02
C LEU A 95 -4.40 8.32 -5.07
N ALA A 96 -3.23 8.72 -5.58
CA ALA A 96 -2.49 7.95 -6.57
C ALA A 96 -2.11 6.56 -6.06
N LEU A 97 -1.53 6.49 -4.86
CA LEU A 97 -1.18 5.22 -4.24
C LEU A 97 -2.40 4.41 -3.83
N THR A 98 -3.50 5.05 -3.42
CA THR A 98 -4.77 4.37 -3.10
C THR A 98 -5.29 3.63 -4.32
N VAL A 99 -5.43 4.30 -5.47
CA VAL A 99 -5.95 3.69 -6.70
C VAL A 99 -5.10 2.48 -7.12
N HIS A 100 -3.78 2.64 -7.10
CA HIS A 100 -2.88 1.54 -7.43
C HIS A 100 -2.94 0.40 -6.39
N SER A 101 -3.09 0.73 -5.09
CA SER A 101 -3.24 -0.24 -4.02
C SER A 101 -4.53 -1.05 -4.11
N ILE A 102 -5.65 -0.43 -4.48
CA ILE A 102 -6.93 -1.13 -4.70
C ILE A 102 -6.76 -2.20 -5.76
N ALA A 103 -6.17 -1.83 -6.89
CA ALA A 103 -6.00 -2.75 -8.01
C ALA A 103 -5.09 -3.93 -7.64
N ALA A 104 -4.03 -3.65 -6.90
CA ALA A 104 -3.07 -4.67 -6.54
C ALA A 104 -3.54 -5.59 -5.41
N LEU A 105 -4.06 -5.03 -4.32
CA LEU A 105 -4.62 -5.80 -3.21
C LEU A 105 -5.89 -6.54 -3.62
N GLY A 106 -6.80 -5.89 -4.37
CA GLY A 106 -8.05 -6.51 -4.82
C GLY A 106 -7.78 -7.80 -5.61
N LYS A 107 -6.74 -7.79 -6.44
CA LYS A 107 -6.29 -8.98 -7.17
C LYS A 107 -5.70 -10.06 -6.25
N LEU A 108 -4.75 -9.70 -5.38
CA LEU A 108 -4.11 -10.65 -4.47
C LEU A 108 -5.11 -11.28 -3.47
N TYR A 109 -6.03 -10.47 -2.97
CA TYR A 109 -7.13 -10.91 -2.12
C TYR A 109 -8.08 -11.84 -2.88
N SER A 110 -8.43 -11.52 -4.13
CA SER A 110 -9.29 -12.40 -4.93
C SER A 110 -8.65 -13.77 -5.19
N GLU A 111 -7.33 -13.80 -5.42
CA GLU A 111 -6.59 -15.05 -5.61
C GLU A 111 -6.52 -15.88 -4.33
N SER A 112 -6.41 -15.22 -3.17
CA SER A 112 -6.49 -15.90 -1.86
C SER A 112 -7.89 -16.46 -1.56
N ILE A 113 -8.93 -15.72 -1.96
CA ILE A 113 -10.31 -16.21 -1.84
C ILE A 113 -10.53 -17.40 -2.78
N GLU A 114 -9.97 -17.38 -3.98
CA GLU A 114 -10.04 -18.48 -4.94
C GLU A 114 -9.29 -19.73 -4.47
N SER A 115 -8.25 -19.58 -3.64
CA SER A 115 -7.42 -20.68 -3.13
C SER A 115 -7.92 -21.32 -1.82
N ILE A 116 -9.14 -20.99 -1.37
CA ILE A 116 -9.72 -21.59 -0.16
C ILE A 116 -9.94 -23.09 -0.38
N ASP A 117 -9.49 -23.92 0.57
CA ASP A 117 -9.71 -25.37 0.55
C ASP A 117 -11.16 -25.69 0.95
N PRO A 118 -11.93 -26.44 0.13
CA PRO A 118 -13.27 -26.88 0.49
C PRO A 118 -13.30 -27.89 1.65
N GLY A 119 -12.21 -28.60 1.96
CA GLY A 119 -12.17 -29.63 3.01
C GLY A 119 -12.65 -29.13 4.39
N PRO A 120 -12.08 -28.06 4.95
CA PRO A 120 -12.56 -27.45 6.20
C PRO A 120 -14.03 -26.98 6.13
N ILE A 121 -14.50 -26.54 4.96
CA ILE A 121 -15.89 -26.09 4.77
C ILE A 121 -16.85 -27.27 4.88
N GLU A 122 -16.55 -28.37 4.19
CA GLU A 122 -17.35 -29.60 4.22
C GLU A 122 -17.35 -30.24 5.62
N ALA A 123 -16.20 -30.24 6.30
CA ALA A 123 -16.08 -30.77 7.66
C ALA A 123 -16.98 -30.04 8.66
N ILE A 124 -17.02 -28.70 8.61
CA ILE A 124 -17.88 -27.90 9.50
C ILE A 124 -19.36 -28.03 9.12
N GLN A 125 -19.69 -28.10 7.82
CA GLN A 125 -21.06 -28.35 7.39
C GLN A 125 -21.56 -29.73 7.84
N ALA A 126 -20.70 -30.75 7.85
CA ALA A 126 -21.03 -32.10 8.31
C ALA A 126 -21.40 -32.16 9.81
N THR A 127 -20.96 -31.20 10.63
CA THR A 127 -21.37 -31.10 12.04
C THR A 127 -22.75 -30.45 12.23
N GLY A 128 -23.45 -30.09 11.13
CA GLY A 128 -24.74 -29.39 11.18
C GLY A 128 -24.62 -27.88 11.41
N ALA A 129 -23.45 -27.30 11.16
CA ALA A 129 -23.21 -25.87 11.35
C ALA A 129 -23.99 -25.03 10.33
N ASN A 130 -24.48 -23.86 10.76
CA ASN A 130 -25.13 -22.91 9.88
C ASN A 130 -24.11 -22.15 9.00
N TRP A 131 -24.59 -21.45 7.97
CA TRP A 131 -23.72 -20.73 7.03
C TRP A 131 -22.76 -19.74 7.70
N LEU A 132 -23.22 -19.01 8.72
CA LEU A 132 -22.40 -18.03 9.42
C LEU A 132 -21.26 -18.71 10.20
N GLN A 133 -21.55 -19.86 10.84
CA GLN A 133 -20.55 -20.68 11.52
C GLN A 133 -19.53 -21.21 10.51
N THR A 134 -19.96 -21.71 9.35
CA THR A 134 -19.05 -22.17 8.30
C THR A 134 -18.13 -21.04 7.81
N VAL A 135 -18.67 -19.84 7.57
CA VAL A 135 -17.85 -18.69 7.15
C VAL A 135 -16.84 -18.33 8.24
N MET A 136 -17.28 -18.20 9.50
CA MET A 136 -16.43 -17.77 10.60
C MET A 136 -15.34 -18.78 10.97
N PHE A 137 -15.63 -20.08 10.86
CA PHE A 137 -14.72 -21.13 11.34
C PHE A 137 -13.99 -21.91 10.24
N ALA A 138 -14.48 -21.92 8.99
CA ALA A 138 -13.76 -22.54 7.87
C ALA A 138 -13.11 -21.51 6.95
N VAL A 139 -13.81 -20.43 6.58
CA VAL A 139 -13.34 -19.48 5.55
C VAL A 139 -12.44 -18.39 6.12
N VAL A 140 -12.92 -17.68 7.14
CA VAL A 140 -12.20 -16.54 7.73
C VAL A 140 -10.78 -16.89 8.19
N PRO A 141 -10.53 -18.04 8.86
CA PRO A 141 -9.18 -18.41 9.29
C PRO A 141 -8.20 -18.66 8.13
N GLN A 142 -8.70 -19.08 6.96
CA GLN A 142 -7.88 -19.30 5.76
C GLN A 142 -7.53 -17.98 5.04
N VAL A 143 -8.43 -17.00 5.10
CA VAL A 143 -8.31 -15.74 4.34
C VAL A 143 -7.57 -14.64 5.11
N ILE A 144 -7.69 -14.59 6.44
CA ILE A 144 -7.04 -13.55 7.26
C ILE A 144 -5.51 -13.54 7.13
N PRO A 145 -4.78 -14.67 7.28
CA PRO A 145 -3.32 -14.65 7.22
C PRO A 145 -2.74 -14.07 5.91
N PRO A 146 -3.19 -14.50 4.70
CA PRO A 146 -2.70 -13.92 3.47
C PRO A 146 -3.13 -12.45 3.31
N PHE A 147 -4.33 -12.06 3.76
CA PHE A 147 -4.78 -10.66 3.69
C PHE A 147 -3.89 -9.73 4.51
N VAL A 148 -3.55 -10.14 5.73
CA VAL A 148 -2.65 -9.40 6.61
C VAL A 148 -1.25 -9.32 6.00
N SER A 149 -0.73 -10.44 5.50
CA SER A 149 0.59 -10.50 4.85
C SER A 149 0.70 -9.53 3.67
N PHE A 150 -0.29 -9.56 2.76
CA PHE A 150 -0.34 -8.66 1.61
C PHE A 150 -0.56 -7.20 2.00
N THR A 151 -1.35 -6.93 3.05
CA THR A 151 -1.53 -5.57 3.58
C THR A 151 -0.20 -5.00 4.06
N ILE A 152 0.55 -5.76 4.87
CA ILE A 152 1.84 -5.33 5.41
C ILE A 152 2.84 -5.13 4.28
N TYR A 153 2.88 -6.05 3.31
CA TYR A 153 3.74 -5.91 2.14
C TYR A 153 3.39 -4.68 1.30
N ARG A 154 2.09 -4.39 1.11
CA ARG A 154 1.62 -3.20 0.42
C ARG A 154 1.97 -1.91 1.17
N TRP A 155 1.89 -1.95 2.50
CA TRP A 155 2.26 -0.81 3.33
C TRP A 155 3.72 -0.42 3.14
N ASP A 156 4.65 -1.38 3.18
CA ASP A 156 6.06 -1.14 2.90
C ASP A 156 6.26 -0.54 1.49
N ILE A 157 5.67 -1.17 0.47
CA ILE A 157 5.74 -0.68 -0.91
C ILE A 157 5.23 0.75 -1.02
N ASN A 158 4.10 1.07 -0.39
CA ASN A 158 3.50 2.39 -0.50
C ASN A 158 4.38 3.47 0.14
N ILE A 159 5.07 3.18 1.24
CA ILE A 159 6.03 4.13 1.83
C ILE A 159 7.21 4.34 0.88
N ARG A 160 7.77 3.26 0.30
CA ARG A 160 8.86 3.37 -0.68
C ARG A 160 8.43 4.13 -1.94
N MET A 161 7.23 3.86 -2.46
CA MET A 161 6.70 4.55 -3.63
C MET A 161 6.37 6.02 -3.33
N SER A 162 6.01 6.35 -2.09
CA SER A 162 5.73 7.74 -1.71
C SER A 162 6.95 8.65 -1.86
N THR A 163 8.17 8.14 -1.70
CA THR A 163 9.40 8.92 -1.96
C THR A 163 9.60 9.20 -3.45
N ILE A 164 9.20 8.26 -4.32
CA ILE A 164 9.34 8.41 -5.78
C ILE A 164 8.28 9.38 -6.31
N ILE A 165 7.01 9.22 -5.94
CA ILE A 165 5.95 10.12 -6.39
C ILE A 165 6.08 11.54 -5.83
N GLY A 166 6.83 11.72 -4.73
CA GLY A 166 7.19 13.04 -4.23
C GLY A 166 7.92 13.90 -5.27
N PHE A 167 8.68 13.29 -6.19
CA PHE A 167 9.37 14.00 -7.27
C PHE A 167 8.41 14.69 -8.25
N VAL A 168 7.21 14.12 -8.44
CA VAL A 168 6.20 14.64 -9.35
C VAL A 168 5.14 15.50 -8.64
N GLY A 169 5.38 15.87 -7.38
CA GLY A 169 4.48 16.73 -6.62
C GLY A 169 3.55 16.00 -5.66
N GLY A 170 3.75 14.69 -5.42
CA GLY A 170 3.00 13.89 -4.45
C GLY A 170 3.31 14.18 -2.97
N GLY A 171 4.12 15.19 -2.67
CA GLY A 171 4.49 15.60 -1.30
C GLY A 171 5.60 14.76 -0.66
N GLY A 172 5.79 14.93 0.66
CA GLY A 172 6.76 14.18 1.45
C GLY A 172 8.22 14.50 1.16
N ILE A 173 9.12 13.64 1.66
CA ILE A 173 10.58 13.79 1.55
C ILE A 173 11.07 13.79 0.11
N GLY A 174 10.38 13.06 -0.78
CA GLY A 174 10.71 13.00 -2.20
C GLY A 174 10.61 14.35 -2.90
N PHE A 175 9.66 15.19 -2.49
CA PHE A 175 9.50 16.54 -3.04
C PHE A 175 10.70 17.44 -2.70
N LEU A 176 11.15 17.41 -1.43
CA LEU A 176 12.34 18.16 -1.00
C LEU A 176 13.62 17.65 -1.64
N LEU A 177 13.77 16.34 -1.75
CA LEU A 177 14.91 15.74 -2.42
C LEU A 177 14.99 16.25 -3.87
N ALA A 178 13.87 16.23 -4.60
CA ALA A 178 13.81 16.75 -5.95
C ALA A 178 14.12 18.26 -6.02
N GLN A 179 13.67 19.04 -5.03
CA GLN A 179 13.97 20.47 -4.94
C GLN A 179 15.46 20.74 -4.70
N TRP A 180 16.08 20.07 -3.73
CA TRP A 180 17.50 20.26 -3.41
C TRP A 180 18.41 19.81 -4.54
N ILE A 181 18.07 18.73 -5.25
CA ILE A 181 18.78 18.32 -6.47
C ILE A 181 18.69 19.41 -7.54
N ARG A 182 17.50 19.98 -7.78
CA ARG A 182 17.32 21.07 -8.75
C ARG A 182 18.09 22.35 -8.38
N LEU A 183 18.26 22.60 -7.09
CA LEU A 183 19.03 23.73 -6.55
C LEU A 183 20.54 23.46 -6.47
N LEU A 184 21.01 22.26 -6.88
CA LEU A 184 22.40 21.81 -6.76
C LEU A 184 22.92 21.80 -5.31
N ASP A 185 22.03 21.75 -4.32
CA ASP A 185 22.37 21.64 -2.91
C ASP A 185 22.53 20.17 -2.50
N TYR A 186 23.65 19.59 -2.93
CA TYR A 186 23.96 18.18 -2.66
C TYR A 186 24.20 17.87 -1.18
N ARG A 187 24.52 18.88 -0.36
CA ARG A 187 24.66 18.71 1.09
C ARG A 187 23.29 18.40 1.71
N SER A 188 22.27 19.20 1.39
CA SER A 188 20.91 18.97 1.87
C SER A 188 20.27 17.74 1.23
N ALA A 189 20.49 17.52 -0.07
CA ALA A 189 20.03 16.31 -0.76
C ALA A 189 20.62 15.03 -0.13
N GLY A 190 21.90 15.05 0.26
CA GLY A 190 22.56 13.94 0.94
C GLY A 190 21.90 13.60 2.29
N ILE A 191 21.45 14.61 3.04
CA ILE A 191 20.69 14.39 4.28
C ILE A 191 19.39 13.65 3.96
N ALA A 192 18.59 14.11 3.00
CA ALA A 192 17.35 13.45 2.60
C ALA A 192 17.58 11.99 2.16
N VAL A 193 18.61 11.72 1.35
CA VAL A 193 18.92 10.36 0.88
C VAL A 193 19.23 9.42 2.05
N TRP A 194 20.09 9.85 2.99
CA TRP A 194 20.39 9.05 4.18
C TRP A 194 19.14 8.78 5.02
N PHE A 195 18.32 9.79 5.20
CA PHE A 195 17.09 9.72 5.96
C PHE A 195 16.07 8.77 5.32
N ILE A 196 15.90 8.82 3.99
CA ILE A 196 15.09 7.87 3.23
C ILE A 196 15.63 6.45 3.43
N ALA A 197 16.94 6.23 3.21
CA ALA A 197 17.56 4.92 3.30
C ALA A 197 17.40 4.29 4.69
N ILE A 198 17.67 5.05 5.76
CA ILE A 198 17.52 4.58 7.14
C ILE A 198 16.06 4.27 7.45
N THR A 199 15.14 5.17 7.09
CA THR A 199 13.71 4.98 7.37
C THR A 199 13.16 3.75 6.65
N VAL A 200 13.48 3.59 5.37
CA VAL A 200 13.05 2.43 4.58
C VAL A 200 13.65 1.14 5.13
N ALA A 201 14.94 1.13 5.51
CA ALA A 201 15.57 -0.05 6.12
C ALA A 201 14.92 -0.45 7.46
N ILE A 202 14.57 0.54 8.30
CA ILE A 202 13.84 0.29 9.56
C ILE A 202 12.44 -0.28 9.26
N LEU A 203 11.71 0.31 8.32
CA LEU A 203 10.37 -0.15 7.95
C LEU A 203 10.38 -1.54 7.33
N ASP A 204 11.37 -1.84 6.49
CA ASP A 204 11.60 -3.17 5.91
C ASP A 204 11.79 -4.20 7.03
N TYR A 205 12.65 -3.88 8.00
CA TYR A 205 12.93 -4.76 9.14
C TYR A 205 11.69 -4.97 10.01
N VAL A 206 10.98 -3.90 10.37
CA VAL A 206 9.74 -3.97 11.17
C VAL A 206 8.68 -4.77 10.42
N SER A 207 8.51 -4.54 9.12
CA SER A 207 7.56 -5.27 8.29
C SER A 207 7.89 -6.76 8.19
N ALA A 208 9.18 -7.11 8.12
CA ALA A 208 9.62 -8.51 8.10
C ALA A 208 9.35 -9.22 9.43
N GLU A 209 9.66 -8.58 10.56
CA GLU A 209 9.41 -9.11 11.89
C GLU A 209 7.91 -9.32 12.15
N ILE A 210 7.08 -8.35 11.76
CA ILE A 210 5.61 -8.47 11.88
C ILE A 210 5.13 -9.66 11.04
N ARG A 211 5.54 -9.76 9.77
CA ARG A 211 5.12 -10.88 8.90
C ARG A 211 5.54 -12.23 9.48
N ALA A 212 6.76 -12.36 10.02
CA ALA A 212 7.27 -13.61 10.59
C ALA A 212 6.52 -14.07 11.87
N ARG A 213 5.83 -13.15 12.57
CA ARG A 213 5.03 -13.48 13.75
C ARG A 213 3.58 -13.87 13.43
N PHE A 214 3.03 -13.35 12.32
CA PHE A 214 1.63 -13.52 11.95
C PHE A 214 1.40 -14.55 10.83
N VAL A 215 2.46 -14.92 10.10
CA VAL A 215 2.46 -15.93 9.02
C VAL A 215 3.40 -17.05 9.41
#